data_AF-A0A2B8A6B0-F1
#
_entry.id   AF-A0A2B8A6B0-F1
#
_cell.length_a   1.000
_cell.length_b   1.000
_cell.length_c   1.000
_cell.angle_alpha   90.00
_cell.angle_beta   90.00
_cell.angle_gamma   90.00
#
_symmetry.space_group_name_H-M   'P 1'
#
loop_
_entity.id
_entity.type
_entity.pdbx_description
1 polymer ?
#
loop_
_entity_poly.entity_id
_entity_poly.type
_entity_poly.pdbx_seq_one_letter_code
_entity_poly.pdbx_strand_id
1 'polypeptide(L)'
;MPGLSASVQREFGKRMALNLSYTMTNNSYNNIGLGFSANVANMQLYLVGDNLVRGGIAILRKDLNSYINNTQFFTLRAGINVVLRWTKAEEKGAQPVE
;
A
#
# COMPACT_ATOMS: atom_id res chain seq x y z
N MET A 1 -24.20 -3.81 -7.31
CA MET A 1 -23.45 -3.88 -8.58
C MET A 1 -22.32 -4.88 -8.39
N PRO A 2 -22.15 -5.89 -9.27
CA PRO A 2 -21.07 -6.87 -9.12
C PRO A 2 -19.72 -6.23 -9.47
N GLY A 3 -18.68 -6.57 -8.71
CA GLY A 3 -17.31 -6.15 -8.94
C GLY A 3 -16.33 -7.28 -8.65
N LEU A 4 -15.22 -7.28 -9.37
CA LEU A 4 -14.12 -8.24 -9.28
C LEU A 4 -12.86 -7.48 -8.91
N SER A 5 -12.21 -7.88 -7.83
CA SER A 5 -10.91 -7.34 -7.42
C SER A 5 -9.87 -8.45 -7.37
N ALA A 6 -8.71 -8.19 -7.98
CA ALA A 6 -7.50 -8.97 -7.83
C ALA A 6 -6.46 -8.13 -7.11
N SER A 7 -5.68 -8.74 -6.21
CA SER A 7 -4.53 -8.07 -5.62
C SER A 7 -3.39 -9.06 -5.47
N VAL A 8 -2.18 -8.56 -5.66
CA VAL A 8 -0.94 -9.31 -5.50
C VAL A 8 -0.03 -8.48 -4.63
N GLN A 9 0.39 -9.07 -3.51
CA GLN A 9 1.41 -8.52 -2.66
C GLN A 9 2.66 -9.39 -2.76
N ARG A 10 3.81 -8.74 -2.93
CA ARG A 10 5.11 -9.40 -2.95
C ARG A 10 6.01 -8.78 -1.90
N GLU A 11 6.40 -9.60 -0.94
CA GLU A 11 7.38 -9.25 0.08
C GLU A 11 8.79 -9.56 -0.42
N PHE A 12 9.69 -8.58 -0.30
CA PHE A 12 11.10 -8.71 -0.59
C PHE A 12 11.86 -8.80 0.73
N GLY A 13 11.84 -10.01 1.30
CA GLY A 13 12.36 -10.28 2.64
C GLY A 13 11.58 -9.55 3.72
N LYS A 14 12.23 -9.25 4.85
CA LYS A 14 11.58 -8.58 6.00
C LYS A 14 11.51 -7.05 5.85
N ARG A 15 12.14 -6.48 4.83
CA ARG A 15 12.42 -5.04 4.73
C ARG A 15 11.58 -4.31 3.72
N MET A 16 11.00 -4.96 2.73
CA MET A 16 10.24 -4.27 1.68
C MET A 16 9.05 -5.11 1.24
N ALA A 17 7.97 -4.45 0.83
CA ALA A 17 6.85 -5.09 0.16
C ALA A 17 6.30 -4.19 -0.93
N LEU A 18 5.87 -4.81 -2.01
CA LEU A 18 5.16 -4.18 -3.12
C LEU A 18 3.75 -4.76 -3.17
N ASN A 19 2.75 -3.92 -3.34
CA ASN A 19 1.35 -4.31 -3.49
C ASN A 19 0.84 -3.77 -4.82
N LEU A 20 0.16 -4.60 -5.60
CA LEU A 20 -0.53 -4.23 -6.82
C LEU A 20 -1.97 -4.71 -6.69
N SER A 21 -2.93 -3.80 -6.82
CA SER A 21 -4.35 -4.12 -6.80
C SER A 21 -5.01 -3.68 -8.09
N TYR A 22 -5.99 -4.46 -8.52
CA TYR A 22 -6.79 -4.20 -9.70
C TYR A 22 -8.24 -4.52 -9.42
N THR A 23 -9.13 -3.54 -9.56
CA THR A 23 -10.56 -3.72 -9.35
C THR A 23 -11.33 -3.30 -10.59
N MET A 24 -12.25 -4.16 -11.03
CA MET A 24 -13.20 -3.94 -12.12
C MET A 24 -14.61 -4.03 -11.54
N THR A 25 -15.47 -3.04 -11.79
CA THR A 25 -16.86 -3.10 -11.34
C THR A 25 -17.79 -2.94 -12.54
N ASN A 26 -18.89 -3.69 -12.59
CA ASN A 26 -19.84 -3.56 -13.69
C ASN A 26 -20.42 -2.14 -13.67
N ASN A 27 -20.16 -1.37 -14.73
CA ASN A 27 -20.50 0.05 -14.87
C ASN A 27 -19.62 1.06 -14.09
N SER A 28 -18.48 0.65 -13.51
CA SER A 28 -17.53 1.57 -12.88
C SER A 28 -16.07 1.14 -13.13
N TYR A 29 -15.25 2.15 -13.43
CA TYR A 29 -13.93 2.10 -14.05
C TYR A 29 -12.92 1.10 -13.46
N ASN A 30 -12.00 0.68 -14.32
CA ASN A 30 -10.82 -0.10 -14.01
C ASN A 30 -9.87 0.69 -13.09
N ASN A 31 -9.80 0.31 -11.81
CA ASN A 31 -8.94 0.96 -10.83
C ASN A 31 -7.70 0.10 -10.60
N ILE A 32 -6.51 0.64 -10.92
CA ILE A 32 -5.22 0.04 -10.51
C ILE A 32 -4.68 0.83 -9.33
N GLY A 33 -4.45 0.13 -8.22
CA GLY A 33 -3.69 0.61 -7.09
C GLY A 33 -2.29 0.01 -7.06
N LEU A 34 -1.32 0.80 -6.62
CA LEU A 34 0.05 0.33 -6.37
C LEU A 34 0.50 0.85 -5.01
N GLY A 35 1.06 -0.03 -4.20
CA GLY A 35 1.60 0.27 -2.89
C GLY A 35 3.05 -0.20 -2.79
N PHE A 36 3.87 0.57 -2.09
CA PHE A 36 5.21 0.22 -1.69
C PHE A 36 5.33 0.45 -0.19
N SER A 37 6.01 -0.46 0.50
CA SER A 37 6.34 -0.28 1.91
C SER A 37 7.76 -0.75 2.20
N ALA A 38 8.44 -0.05 3.09
CA ALA A 38 9.77 -0.39 3.58
C ALA A 38 9.79 -0.40 5.11
N ASN A 39 10.26 -1.51 5.68
CA ASN A 39 10.45 -1.69 7.12
C ASN A 39 11.90 -1.36 7.49
N VAL A 40 12.07 -0.39 8.39
CA VAL A 40 13.34 0.06 8.96
C VAL A 40 13.26 -0.06 10.48
N ALA A 41 13.85 -1.14 11.02
CA ALA A 41 13.81 -1.48 12.45
C ALA A 41 12.37 -1.50 13.02
N ASN A 42 12.03 -0.52 13.84
CA ASN A 42 10.73 -0.38 14.50
C ASN A 42 9.77 0.55 13.75
N MET A 43 10.09 0.90 12.51
CA MET A 43 9.32 1.82 11.68
C MET A 43 9.01 1.20 10.32
N GLN A 44 7.85 1.49 9.78
CA GLN A 44 7.44 1.12 8.43
C GLN A 44 7.02 2.38 7.68
N LEU A 45 7.71 2.66 6.59
CA LEU A 45 7.36 3.71 5.64
C LEU A 45 6.48 3.09 4.56
N TYR A 46 5.41 3.76 4.14
CA TYR A 46 4.59 3.30 3.03
C TYR A 46 4.18 4.43 2.10
N LEU A 47 4.01 4.08 0.83
CA LEU A 47 3.48 4.92 -0.23
C LEU A 47 2.45 4.10 -1.00
N VAL A 48 1.23 4.60 -1.13
CA VAL A 48 0.14 3.93 -1.85
C VAL A 48 -0.49 4.93 -2.81
N GLY A 49 -0.62 4.52 -4.06
CA GLY A 49 -1.35 5.23 -5.09
C GLY A 49 -2.58 4.44 -5.52
N ASP A 50 -3.68 5.13 -5.74
CA ASP A 50 -4.95 4.56 -6.24
C ASP A 50 -5.43 5.33 -7.48
N ASN A 51 -6.18 4.66 -8.35
CA ASN A 51 -6.64 5.16 -9.66
C ASN A 51 -5.51 5.54 -10.63
N LEU A 52 -4.40 4.78 -10.61
CA LEU A 52 -3.17 5.09 -11.35
C LEU A 52 -3.32 5.01 -12.88
N VAL A 53 -4.20 4.15 -13.40
CA VAL A 53 -4.40 3.99 -14.87
C VAL A 53 -4.97 5.24 -15.50
N ARG A 54 -6.07 5.78 -14.98
CA ARG A 54 -6.68 6.98 -15.55
C ARG A 54 -5.87 8.23 -15.22
N GLY A 55 -5.35 8.35 -13.99
CA GLY A 55 -4.52 9.49 -13.60
C GLY A 55 -3.25 9.59 -14.44
N GLY A 56 -2.52 8.48 -14.60
CA GLY A 56 -1.29 8.44 -15.39
C GLY A 56 -1.53 8.71 -16.88
N ILE A 57 -2.55 8.09 -17.49
CA ILE A 57 -2.86 8.29 -18.91
C ILE A 57 -3.35 9.72 -19.19
N ALA A 58 -4.16 10.32 -18.31
CA ALA A 58 -4.62 11.70 -18.46
C ALA A 58 -3.47 12.72 -18.37
N ILE A 59 -2.54 12.53 -17.44
CA ILE A 59 -1.33 13.36 -17.30
C ILE A 59 -0.48 13.26 -18.57
N LEU A 60 -0.28 12.06 -19.11
CA LEU A 60 0.53 11.83 -20.32
C LEU A 60 -0.11 12.39 -21.59
N ARG A 61 -1.45 12.40 -21.68
CA ARG A 61 -2.19 12.84 -22.87
C ARG A 61 -2.55 14.32 -22.89
N LYS A 62 -2.24 15.08 -21.83
CA LYS A 62 -2.62 16.50 -21.63
C LYS A 62 -4.14 16.79 -21.79
N ASP A 63 -4.97 15.76 -21.84
CA ASP A 63 -6.43 15.88 -21.92
C ASP A 63 -7.03 15.75 -20.51
N LEU A 64 -6.94 16.86 -19.77
CA LEU A 64 -7.40 16.97 -18.39
C LEU A 64 -8.93 17.13 -18.29
N ASN A 65 -9.60 17.56 -19.37
CA ASN A 65 -11.03 17.89 -19.37
C ASN A 65 -11.92 16.64 -19.27
N SER A 66 -11.58 15.57 -19.99
CA SER A 66 -12.28 14.28 -19.88
C SER A 66 -11.99 13.55 -18.56
N TYR A 67 -10.88 13.89 -17.89
CA TYR A 67 -10.46 13.28 -16.64
C TYR A 67 -11.20 13.89 -15.42
N ILE A 68 -11.35 15.21 -15.36
CA ILE A 68 -11.97 15.94 -14.24
C ILE A 68 -13.46 15.62 -14.09
N ASN A 69 -14.19 15.46 -15.20
CA ASN A 69 -15.66 15.33 -15.15
C ASN A 69 -16.17 13.92 -14.85
N ASN A 70 -15.32 12.90 -14.83
CA ASN A 70 -15.78 11.51 -14.82
C ASN A 70 -14.84 10.51 -14.10
N THR A 71 -13.89 10.98 -13.29
CA THR A 71 -12.91 10.09 -12.63
C THR A 71 -12.91 10.24 -11.12
N GLN A 72 -12.99 9.11 -10.42
CA GLN A 72 -12.69 9.00 -8.99
C GLN A 72 -11.22 9.42 -8.79
N PHE A 73 -11.00 10.45 -7.99
CA PHE A 73 -9.73 11.18 -7.84
C PHE A 73 -8.48 10.28 -7.82
N PHE A 74 -7.45 10.65 -8.59
CA PHE A 74 -6.10 10.11 -8.39
C PHE A 74 -5.63 10.46 -6.98
N THR A 75 -5.31 9.43 -6.20
CA THR A 75 -4.95 9.59 -4.80
C THR A 75 -3.56 9.03 -4.58
N LEU A 76 -2.68 9.83 -4.01
CA LEU A 76 -1.36 9.43 -3.54
C LEU A 76 -1.31 9.61 -2.02
N ARG A 77 -0.96 8.56 -1.30
CA ARG A 77 -0.89 8.55 0.17
C ARG A 77 0.49 8.06 0.59
N ALA A 78 1.22 8.87 1.35
CA ALA A 78 2.43 8.45 2.04
C ALA A 78 2.17 8.40 3.56
N GLY A 79 2.87 7.54 4.28
CA GLY A 79 2.75 7.47 5.73
C GLY A 79 3.86 6.69 6.40
N ILE A 80 3.87 6.78 7.73
CA ILE A 80 4.85 6.14 8.61
C ILE A 80 4.08 5.45 9.72
N ASN A 81 4.37 4.17 9.94
CA ASN A 81 3.91 3.41 11.10
C ASN A 81 5.12 3.20 12.03
N VAL A 82 4.95 3.48 13.32
CA VAL A 82 5.98 3.23 14.36
C VAL A 82 5.45 2.16 15.30
N VAL A 83 6.23 1.09 15.51
CA VAL A 83 5.87 -0.02 16.38
C VAL A 83 6.75 0.00 17.62
N LEU A 84 6.16 0.38 18.76
CA LEU A 84 6.83 0.33 20.05
C LEU A 84 6.56 -1.02 20.71
N ARG A 85 7.59 -1.85 20.83
CA ARG A 85 7.49 -3.15 21.52
C ARG A 85 8.16 -3.07 22.88
N TRP A 86 7.36 -3.07 23.94
CA TRP A 86 7.83 -3.20 25.31
C TRP A 86 8.19 -4.66 25.57
N THR A 87 9.47 -4.99 25.57
CA THR A 87 9.93 -6.30 26.07
C THR A 87 10.10 -6.21 27.57
N LYS A 88 9.28 -6.95 28.32
CA LYS A 88 9.51 -7.18 29.75
C LYS A 88 10.86 -7.89 29.87
N ALA A 89 11.79 -7.35 30.66
CA ALA A 89 13.05 -8.01 30.92
C ALA A 89 12.76 -9.38 31.51
N GLU A 90 13.12 -10.43 30.78
CA GLU A 90 13.16 -11.79 31.31
C GLU A 90 14.25 -11.76 32.40
N GLU A 91 13.83 -11.93 33.66
CA GLU A 91 14.74 -12.03 34.79
C GLU A 91 15.77 -13.13 34.51
N LYS A 92 16.99 -12.72 34.13
CA LYS A 92 18.17 -13.57 34.23
C LYS A 92 18.44 -13.82 35.72
N GLY A 93 17.80 -14.85 36.27
CA GLY A 93 18.06 -15.21 37.66
C GLY A 93 17.10 -16.25 38.22
N ALA A 94 17.17 -17.50 37.75
CA ALA A 94 16.95 -18.68 38.58
C ALA A 94 17.11 -19.97 37.76
N GLN A 95 18.29 -20.58 37.81
CA GLN A 95 18.42 -21.86 38.52
C GLN A 95 19.90 -22.26 38.70
N PRO A 96 20.24 -22.85 39.86
CA PRO A 96 21.60 -23.11 40.29
C PRO A 96 22.15 -24.39 39.65
N VAL A 97 23.48 -24.47 39.65
CA VAL A 97 24.26 -25.64 39.27
C VAL A 97 24.12 -26.69 40.38
N GLU A 98 23.66 -27.90 40.03
CA GLU A 98 23.92 -29.14 40.78
C GLU A 98 24.63 -30.13 39.84
#